data_AF-A0A963SI93-F1
#
_entry.id   AF-A0A963SI93-F1
#
_cell.length_a   1.000
_cell.length_b   1.000
_cell.length_c   1.000
_cell.angle_alpha   90.00
_cell.angle_beta   90.00
_cell.angle_gamma   90.00
#
_symmetry.space_group_name_H-M   'P 1'
#
loop_
_entity.id
_entity.type
_entity.pdbx_description
1 polymer ?
#
loop_
_entity_poly.entity_id
_entity_poly.type
_entity_poly.pdbx_seq_one_letter_code
_entity_poly.pdbx_strand_id
1 'polypeptide(L)'
;ASRTVPFVAKAIGQPIAKIAARVMAGEKLDSFPPFKRDLDYMAVKEAVFPFSRFPGADPVLSPEMRSTGEVMGIDKDFPAAFLKSQLGAGMTLPRRGKVFVSVKESDQAPIVPAVRTLVEMGFEIVATGGTQRYLAEQGLPVERVNKVAEGQPNIVDSMIDGEIDLVINTTEGWQSLVDSKSIRATALEMKIPYYTTAAASRAAAEAIRTVEPSQLEVRAMQDYYSAN
;
A
#
# COMPACT_ATOMS: atom_id res chain seq x y z
N ALA A 1 14.41 4.43 -22.29
CA ALA A 1 14.15 5.13 -21.02
C ALA A 1 13.16 4.30 -20.18
N SER A 2 13.32 4.24 -18.86
CA SER A 2 12.39 3.49 -17.98
C SER A 2 11.11 4.27 -17.72
N ARG A 3 10.01 3.56 -17.40
CA ARG A 3 8.73 4.17 -16.97
C ARG A 3 8.84 5.01 -15.70
N THR A 4 9.91 4.86 -14.92
CA THR A 4 10.15 5.66 -13.71
C THR A 4 10.79 7.02 -14.00
N VAL A 5 11.25 7.29 -15.22
CA VAL A 5 11.92 8.56 -15.56
C VAL A 5 11.04 9.79 -15.28
N PRO A 6 9.74 9.82 -15.64
CA PRO A 6 8.88 10.95 -15.32
C PRO A 6 8.72 11.16 -13.81
N PHE A 7 8.50 10.10 -13.04
CA PHE A 7 8.41 10.17 -11.58
C PHE A 7 9.68 10.75 -10.97
N VAL A 8 10.86 10.22 -11.30
CA VAL A 8 12.13 10.71 -10.74
C VAL A 8 12.36 12.17 -11.15
N ALA A 9 12.10 12.53 -12.40
CA ALA A 9 12.25 13.91 -12.88
C ALA A 9 11.35 14.90 -12.13
N LYS A 10 10.11 14.49 -11.78
CA LYS A 10 9.21 15.29 -10.94
C LYS A 10 9.65 15.31 -9.48
N ALA A 11 10.09 14.19 -8.92
CA ALA A 11 10.56 14.13 -7.55
C ALA A 11 11.76 15.04 -7.30
N ILE A 12 12.73 15.11 -8.22
CA ILE A 12 13.96 15.91 -8.04
C ILE A 12 13.89 17.30 -8.68
N GLY A 13 12.82 17.60 -9.42
CA GLY A 13 12.67 18.87 -10.14
C GLY A 13 13.64 19.08 -11.31
N GLN A 14 14.23 18.01 -11.88
CA GLN A 14 15.20 18.11 -12.98
C GLN A 14 14.73 17.31 -14.20
N PRO A 15 14.86 17.84 -15.42
CA PRO A 15 14.31 17.21 -16.62
C PRO A 15 15.24 16.12 -17.17
N ILE A 16 15.27 14.96 -16.50
CA ILE A 16 16.18 13.83 -16.81
C ILE A 16 16.14 13.44 -18.29
N ALA A 17 14.95 13.30 -18.89
CA ALA A 17 14.81 12.93 -20.30
C ALA A 17 15.40 13.98 -21.26
N LYS A 18 15.28 15.27 -20.94
CA LYS A 18 15.85 16.38 -21.73
C LYS A 18 17.38 16.38 -21.64
N ILE A 19 17.92 16.15 -20.43
CA ILE A 19 19.37 16.04 -20.21
C ILE A 19 19.91 14.85 -21.01
N ALA A 20 19.29 13.67 -20.89
CA ALA A 20 19.70 12.49 -21.63
C ALA A 20 19.64 12.70 -23.15
N ALA A 21 18.63 13.39 -23.68
CA ALA A 21 18.53 13.71 -25.10
C ALA A 21 19.69 14.60 -25.59
N ARG A 22 20.06 15.62 -24.81
CA ARG A 22 21.21 16.51 -25.13
C ARG A 22 22.54 15.77 -25.05
N VAL A 23 22.69 14.86 -24.08
CA VAL A 23 23.88 14.00 -23.99
C VAL A 23 24.00 13.09 -25.23
N MET A 24 22.89 12.49 -25.68
CA MET A 24 22.88 11.73 -26.94
C MET A 24 23.22 12.58 -28.16
N ALA A 25 22.95 13.89 -28.13
CA ALA A 25 23.31 14.85 -29.18
C ALA A 25 24.77 15.34 -29.11
N GLY A 26 25.57 14.86 -28.15
CA GLY A 26 27.01 15.14 -28.05
C GLY A 26 27.41 16.11 -26.94
N GLU A 27 26.45 16.64 -26.16
CA GLU A 27 26.79 17.43 -24.97
C GLU A 27 27.34 16.53 -23.86
N LYS A 28 28.34 17.01 -23.12
CA LYS A 28 28.90 16.23 -22.00
C LYS A 28 27.97 16.26 -20.80
N LEU A 29 27.87 15.16 -20.06
CA LEU A 29 27.02 15.10 -18.86
C LEU A 29 27.44 16.10 -17.77
N ASP A 30 28.73 16.40 -17.67
CA ASP A 30 29.29 17.39 -16.73
C ASP A 30 28.90 18.85 -17.05
N SER A 31 28.31 19.10 -18.22
CA SER A 31 27.78 20.42 -18.60
C SER A 31 26.41 20.74 -17.97
N PHE A 32 25.80 19.78 -17.27
CA PHE A 32 24.54 19.93 -16.57
C PHE A 32 24.75 20.02 -15.05
N PRO A 33 23.85 20.71 -14.32
CA PRO A 33 23.87 20.68 -12.85
C PRO A 33 23.80 19.23 -12.34
N PRO A 34 24.49 18.90 -11.22
CA PRO A 34 24.43 17.58 -10.65
C PRO A 34 22.99 17.23 -10.26
N PHE A 35 22.65 15.94 -10.32
CA PHE A 35 21.32 15.48 -9.90
C PHE A 35 21.15 15.65 -8.40
N LYS A 36 20.04 16.27 -7.97
CA LYS A 36 19.65 16.35 -6.56
C LYS A 36 19.37 14.93 -6.04
N ARG A 37 20.00 14.57 -4.93
CA ARG A 37 19.86 13.25 -4.28
C ARG A 37 19.25 13.38 -2.89
N ASP A 38 19.60 14.43 -2.18
CA ASP A 38 19.06 14.76 -0.87
C ASP A 38 17.89 15.73 -1.07
N LEU A 39 16.69 15.26 -0.72
CA LEU A 39 15.46 16.03 -0.75
C LEU A 39 14.99 16.23 0.69
N ASP A 40 14.48 17.41 1.00
CA ASP A 40 13.85 17.77 2.28
C ASP A 40 12.40 17.26 2.39
N TYR A 41 11.99 16.43 1.44
CA TYR A 41 10.67 15.84 1.33
C TYR A 41 10.77 14.42 0.75
N MET A 42 9.67 13.67 0.90
CA MET A 42 9.47 12.34 0.36
C MET A 42 8.51 12.38 -0.83
N ALA A 43 8.84 11.63 -1.87
CA ALA A 43 7.98 11.35 -3.01
C ALA A 43 7.69 9.85 -3.07
N VAL A 44 6.41 9.48 -3.01
CA VAL A 44 5.94 8.09 -3.07
C VAL A 44 5.15 7.88 -4.35
N LYS A 45 5.48 6.81 -5.07
CA LYS A 45 4.75 6.39 -6.27
C LYS A 45 3.87 5.19 -5.92
N GLU A 46 2.58 5.30 -6.21
CA GLU A 46 1.65 4.16 -6.10
C GLU A 46 1.07 3.81 -7.47
N ALA A 47 0.86 2.53 -7.72
CA ALA A 47 0.29 2.01 -8.95
C ALA A 47 -1.24 1.97 -8.89
N VAL A 48 -1.90 2.30 -10.00
CA VAL A 48 -3.35 2.19 -10.16
C VAL A 48 -3.67 0.96 -10.99
N PHE A 49 -4.52 0.09 -10.43
CA PHE A 49 -4.87 -1.19 -11.04
C PHE A 49 -6.28 -1.18 -11.64
N PRO A 50 -6.50 -1.83 -12.80
CA PRO A 50 -7.79 -1.84 -13.47
C PRO A 50 -8.70 -2.97 -13.00
N PHE A 51 -8.44 -3.62 -11.85
CA PHE A 51 -9.16 -4.85 -11.46
C PHE A 51 -10.68 -4.68 -11.43
N SER A 52 -11.18 -3.51 -11.03
CA SER A 52 -12.62 -3.20 -11.01
C SER A 52 -13.28 -3.17 -12.40
N ARG A 53 -12.47 -3.08 -13.47
CA ARG A 53 -12.95 -3.15 -14.87
C ARG A 53 -13.03 -4.58 -15.40
N PHE A 54 -12.49 -5.57 -14.68
CA PHE A 54 -12.43 -6.96 -15.11
C PHE A 54 -12.96 -7.91 -14.03
N PRO A 55 -14.29 -7.95 -13.80
CA PRO A 55 -14.90 -8.90 -12.89
C PRO A 55 -14.46 -10.34 -13.19
N GLY A 56 -14.11 -11.11 -12.15
CA GLY A 56 -13.61 -12.49 -12.28
C GLY A 56 -12.08 -12.62 -12.37
N ALA A 57 -11.37 -11.53 -12.72
CA ALA A 57 -9.93 -11.46 -12.54
C ALA A 57 -9.59 -11.43 -11.04
N ASP A 58 -8.50 -12.08 -10.67
CA ASP A 58 -8.02 -12.10 -9.30
C ASP A 58 -7.17 -10.84 -9.01
N PRO A 59 -7.58 -9.97 -8.07
CA PRO A 59 -6.86 -8.74 -7.76
C PRO A 59 -5.65 -9.01 -6.87
N VAL A 60 -4.66 -9.69 -7.44
CA VAL A 60 -3.41 -10.07 -6.78
C VAL A 60 -2.19 -9.55 -7.54
N LEU A 61 -1.16 -9.17 -6.79
CA LEU A 61 0.13 -8.79 -7.36
C LEU A 61 0.90 -10.04 -7.78
N SER A 62 1.61 -9.94 -8.90
CA SER A 62 2.39 -11.05 -9.47
C SER A 62 3.66 -10.51 -10.14
N PRO A 63 4.57 -11.38 -10.62
CA PRO A 63 5.72 -10.95 -11.42
C PRO A 63 5.32 -10.20 -12.71
N GLU A 64 4.10 -10.41 -13.21
CA GLU A 64 3.53 -9.69 -14.34
C GLU A 64 2.99 -8.31 -13.90
N MET A 65 3.37 -7.26 -14.63
CA MET A 65 2.85 -5.91 -14.41
C MET A 65 1.43 -5.77 -14.99
N ARG A 66 0.45 -5.49 -14.13
CA ARG A 66 -0.97 -5.31 -14.51
C ARG A 66 -1.53 -3.90 -14.28
N SER A 67 -0.75 -3.02 -13.65
CA SER A 67 -1.15 -1.63 -13.40
C SER A 67 -1.27 -0.84 -14.70
N THR A 68 -2.29 0.01 -14.81
CA THR A 68 -2.53 0.86 -15.99
C THR A 68 -2.09 2.30 -15.78
N GLY A 69 -1.96 2.73 -14.53
CA GLY A 69 -1.57 4.10 -14.18
C GLY A 69 -0.72 4.14 -12.92
N GLU A 70 -0.33 5.35 -12.55
CA GLU A 70 0.42 5.65 -11.34
C GLU A 70 0.04 7.03 -10.81
N VAL A 71 0.16 7.19 -9.50
CA VAL A 71 -0.01 8.45 -8.80
C VAL A 71 1.22 8.74 -7.95
N MET A 72 1.42 10.01 -7.63
CA MET A 72 2.53 10.49 -6.81
C MET A 72 1.98 11.22 -5.59
N GLY A 73 2.31 10.73 -4.40
CA GLY A 73 2.18 11.48 -3.16
C GLY A 73 3.50 12.17 -2.84
N ILE A 74 3.44 13.45 -2.44
CA ILE A 74 4.61 14.23 -2.03
C ILE A 74 4.29 14.98 -0.73
N ASP A 75 5.19 14.84 0.24
CA ASP A 75 5.09 15.49 1.56
C ASP A 75 6.45 15.50 2.25
N LYS A 76 6.58 16.22 3.37
CA LYS A 76 7.81 16.33 4.18
C LYS A 76 8.33 14.97 4.68
N ASP A 77 7.45 14.01 4.91
CA ASP A 77 7.79 12.70 5.46
C ASP A 77 7.11 11.55 4.71
N PHE A 78 7.61 10.34 4.94
CA PHE A 78 7.13 9.15 4.25
C PHE A 78 5.67 8.80 4.57
N PRO A 79 5.20 8.79 5.83
CA PRO A 79 3.81 8.46 6.13
C PRO A 79 2.80 9.38 5.43
N ALA A 80 3.04 10.69 5.41
CA ALA A 80 2.13 11.63 4.76
C ALA A 80 2.18 11.51 3.22
N ALA A 81 3.38 11.35 2.64
CA ALA A 81 3.52 11.10 1.21
C ALA A 81 2.86 9.77 0.80
N PHE A 82 2.98 8.73 1.62
CA PHE A 82 2.32 7.44 1.42
C PHE A 82 0.80 7.59 1.47
N LEU A 83 0.24 8.23 2.51
CA LEU A 83 -1.20 8.45 2.62
C LEU A 83 -1.75 9.24 1.41
N LYS A 84 -1.05 10.30 0.97
CA LYS A 84 -1.40 11.03 -0.26
C LYS A 84 -1.41 10.13 -1.50
N SER A 85 -0.45 9.21 -1.63
CA SER A 85 -0.40 8.27 -2.74
C SER A 85 -1.58 7.28 -2.71
N GLN A 86 -1.98 6.81 -1.52
CA GLN A 86 -3.14 5.92 -1.36
C GLN A 86 -4.43 6.65 -1.74
N LEU A 87 -4.63 7.87 -1.23
CA LEU A 87 -5.79 8.71 -1.59
C LEU A 87 -5.83 8.99 -3.09
N GLY A 88 -4.68 9.31 -3.70
CA GLY A 88 -4.55 9.50 -5.14
C GLY A 88 -4.93 8.24 -5.95
N ALA A 89 -4.61 7.05 -5.42
CA ALA A 89 -4.98 5.78 -6.03
C ALA A 89 -6.46 5.39 -5.79
N GLY A 90 -7.23 6.25 -5.10
CA GLY A 90 -8.64 6.03 -4.79
C GLY A 90 -8.88 5.21 -3.52
N MET A 91 -7.87 5.07 -2.66
CA MET A 91 -7.95 4.29 -1.43
C MET A 91 -8.00 5.21 -0.20
N THR A 92 -8.98 4.98 0.68
CA THR A 92 -9.10 5.72 1.95
C THR A 92 -8.75 4.80 3.10
N LEU A 93 -7.65 5.10 3.80
CA LEU A 93 -7.27 4.32 4.99
C LEU A 93 -8.24 4.58 6.15
N PRO A 94 -8.69 3.54 6.87
CA PRO A 94 -9.63 3.71 7.97
C PRO A 94 -8.97 4.37 9.18
N ARG A 95 -9.82 4.91 10.08
CA ARG A 95 -9.39 5.53 11.34
C ARG A 95 -9.69 4.72 12.59
N ARG A 96 -10.64 3.80 12.47
CA ARG A 96 -11.13 2.90 13.52
C ARG A 96 -11.79 1.72 12.83
N GLY A 97 -12.19 0.73 13.63
CA GLY A 97 -12.96 -0.40 13.17
C GLY A 97 -12.15 -1.69 13.23
N LYS A 98 -12.41 -2.62 12.31
CA LYS A 98 -11.88 -3.98 12.39
C LYS A 98 -10.93 -4.30 11.24
N VAL A 99 -9.83 -4.98 11.55
CA VAL A 99 -8.80 -5.37 10.60
C VAL A 99 -8.77 -6.89 10.47
N PHE A 100 -8.90 -7.38 9.24
CA PHE A 100 -8.66 -8.77 8.93
C PHE A 100 -7.20 -9.04 8.60
N VAL A 101 -6.59 -10.03 9.25
CA VAL A 101 -5.19 -10.42 9.03
C VAL A 101 -5.09 -11.90 8.70
N SER A 102 -4.58 -12.23 7.52
CA SER A 102 -4.27 -13.59 7.11
C SER A 102 -3.02 -13.60 6.25
N VAL A 103 -1.90 -13.99 6.83
CA VAL A 103 -0.59 -13.92 6.19
C VAL A 103 0.03 -15.30 6.01
N LYS A 104 0.93 -15.43 5.02
CA LYS A 104 1.81 -16.59 4.88
C LYS A 104 2.78 -16.66 6.06
N GLU A 105 3.32 -17.86 6.32
CA GLU A 105 4.23 -18.11 7.44
C GLU A 105 5.45 -17.18 7.45
N SER A 106 6.08 -16.96 6.29
CA SER A 106 7.23 -16.06 6.16
C SER A 106 6.92 -14.58 6.45
N ASP A 107 5.65 -14.18 6.45
CA ASP A 107 5.20 -12.83 6.80
C ASP A 107 4.63 -12.73 8.24
N GLN A 108 4.57 -13.83 9.00
CA GLN A 108 4.08 -13.81 10.38
C GLN A 108 4.92 -12.90 11.28
N ALA A 109 6.24 -13.06 11.31
CA ALA A 109 7.09 -12.16 12.10
C ALA A 109 7.10 -10.71 11.55
N PRO A 110 7.27 -10.47 10.23
CA PRO A 110 7.23 -9.13 9.67
C PRO A 110 5.93 -8.34 9.88
N ILE A 111 4.78 -9.01 10.06
CA ILE A 111 3.49 -8.32 10.22
C ILE A 111 3.21 -7.87 11.66
N VAL A 112 3.86 -8.47 12.67
CA VAL A 112 3.64 -8.16 14.09
C VAL A 112 3.70 -6.66 14.39
N PRO A 113 4.70 -5.88 13.91
CA PRO A 113 4.75 -4.44 14.18
C PRO A 113 3.53 -3.69 13.63
N ALA A 114 3.04 -4.05 12.44
CA ALA A 114 1.86 -3.41 11.86
C ALA A 114 0.60 -3.71 12.68
N VAL A 115 0.38 -4.97 13.06
CA VAL A 115 -0.79 -5.37 13.86
C VAL A 115 -0.73 -4.72 15.24
N ARG A 116 0.44 -4.68 15.89
CA ARG A 116 0.63 -4.03 17.18
C ARG A 116 0.26 -2.54 17.12
N THR A 117 0.76 -1.82 16.12
CA THR A 117 0.37 -0.43 15.88
C THR A 117 -1.14 -0.26 15.72
N LEU A 118 -1.81 -1.15 14.99
CA LEU A 118 -3.25 -1.07 14.78
C LEU A 118 -4.04 -1.35 16.08
N VAL A 119 -3.59 -2.32 16.89
CA VAL A 119 -4.16 -2.58 18.23
C VAL A 119 -4.00 -1.37 19.13
N GLU A 120 -2.82 -0.75 19.16
CA GLU A 120 -2.56 0.46 19.96
C GLU A 120 -3.44 1.65 19.53
N MET A 121 -3.78 1.71 18.24
CA MET A 121 -4.75 2.67 17.68
C MET A 121 -6.22 2.31 17.96
N GLY A 122 -6.49 1.20 18.65
CA GLY A 122 -7.83 0.78 19.04
C GLY A 122 -8.60 0.01 17.96
N PHE A 123 -7.92 -0.52 16.94
CA PHE A 123 -8.56 -1.43 15.99
C PHE A 123 -8.79 -2.81 16.59
N GLU A 124 -9.94 -3.41 16.28
CA GLU A 124 -10.21 -4.82 16.54
C GLU A 124 -9.51 -5.68 15.49
N ILE A 125 -8.82 -6.75 15.89
CA ILE A 125 -8.10 -7.62 14.96
C ILE A 125 -8.79 -8.98 14.88
N VAL A 126 -9.14 -9.40 13.67
CA VAL A 126 -9.59 -10.77 13.38
C VAL A 126 -8.61 -11.46 12.44
N ALA A 127 -8.33 -12.74 12.68
CA ALA A 127 -7.35 -13.48 11.89
C ALA A 127 -7.75 -14.95 11.65
N THR A 128 -7.23 -15.52 10.57
CA THR A 128 -7.41 -16.96 10.28
C THR A 128 -6.55 -17.81 11.21
N GLY A 129 -6.93 -19.07 11.45
CA GLY A 129 -6.40 -19.89 12.56
C GLY A 129 -4.87 -19.90 12.72
N GLY A 130 -4.10 -20.04 11.63
CA GLY A 130 -2.64 -20.02 11.71
C GLY A 130 -2.06 -18.65 12.08
N THR A 131 -2.60 -17.58 11.50
CA THR A 131 -2.18 -16.20 11.79
C THR A 131 -2.63 -15.78 13.20
N GLN A 132 -3.85 -16.16 13.59
CA GLN A 132 -4.42 -15.87 14.91
C GLN A 132 -3.57 -16.47 16.03
N ARG A 133 -3.23 -17.77 15.94
CA ARG A 133 -2.38 -18.42 16.95
C ARG A 133 -1.03 -17.71 17.11
N TYR A 134 -0.37 -17.43 15.99
CA TYR A 134 0.93 -16.75 16.01
C TYR A 134 0.84 -15.36 16.65
N LEU A 135 -0.14 -14.53 16.26
CA LEU A 135 -0.31 -13.19 16.82
C LEU A 135 -0.69 -13.22 18.32
N ALA A 136 -1.51 -14.18 18.74
CA ALA A 136 -1.85 -14.38 20.15
C ALA A 136 -0.63 -14.79 20.98
N GLU A 137 0.26 -15.64 20.46
CA GLU A 137 1.55 -15.98 21.09
C GLU A 137 2.47 -14.76 21.25
N GLN A 138 2.33 -13.75 20.38
CA GLN A 138 3.02 -12.45 20.51
C GLN A 138 2.34 -11.48 21.49
N GLY A 139 1.31 -11.94 22.21
CA GLY A 139 0.56 -11.17 23.20
C GLY A 139 -0.40 -10.14 22.61
N LEU A 140 -0.79 -10.27 21.34
CA LEU A 140 -1.72 -9.35 20.70
C LEU A 140 -3.18 -9.84 20.86
N PRO A 141 -4.13 -8.94 21.17
CA PRO A 141 -5.55 -9.27 21.17
C PRO A 141 -6.01 -9.52 19.73
N VAL A 142 -6.38 -10.77 19.44
CA VAL A 142 -6.82 -11.18 18.11
C VAL A 142 -7.89 -12.27 18.21
N GLU A 143 -9.02 -12.02 17.56
CA GLU A 143 -10.11 -12.97 17.47
C GLU A 143 -9.93 -13.88 16.24
N ARG A 144 -10.44 -15.11 16.34
CA ARG A 144 -10.39 -16.05 15.23
C ARG A 144 -11.58 -15.82 14.31
N VAL A 145 -11.33 -15.79 13.00
CA VAL A 145 -12.36 -15.83 11.95
C VAL A 145 -12.11 -17.01 11.01
N ASN A 146 -13.19 -17.61 10.51
CA ASN A 146 -13.11 -18.73 9.57
C ASN A 146 -12.75 -18.23 8.16
N LYS A 147 -11.96 -19.02 7.44
CA LYS A 147 -11.88 -18.93 5.98
C LYS A 147 -13.19 -19.41 5.36
N VAL A 148 -13.43 -19.06 4.09
CA VAL A 148 -14.59 -19.56 3.32
C VAL A 148 -14.67 -21.09 3.35
N ALA A 149 -13.54 -21.78 3.24
CA ALA A 149 -13.46 -23.24 3.27
C ALA A 149 -13.76 -23.87 4.65
N GLU A 150 -13.77 -23.07 5.73
CA GLU A 150 -13.93 -23.53 7.11
C GLU A 150 -15.38 -23.44 7.62
N GLY A 151 -16.31 -22.93 6.79
CA GLY A 151 -17.75 -22.82 7.11
C GLY A 151 -18.18 -21.44 7.60
N GLN A 152 -19.49 -21.27 7.82
CA GLN A 152 -20.10 -19.98 8.19
C GLN A 152 -20.29 -19.79 9.71
N PRO A 153 -20.24 -18.54 10.23
CA PRO A 153 -19.86 -17.32 9.51
C PRO A 153 -18.36 -17.31 9.18
N ASN A 154 -18.01 -16.75 8.02
CA ASN A 154 -16.64 -16.64 7.52
C ASN A 154 -16.25 -15.20 7.20
N ILE A 155 -14.96 -14.96 6.91
CA ILE A 155 -14.45 -13.61 6.67
C ILE A 155 -15.17 -12.87 5.53
N VAL A 156 -15.58 -13.55 4.46
CA VAL A 156 -16.31 -12.90 3.35
C VAL A 156 -17.67 -12.41 3.83
N ASP A 157 -18.35 -13.16 4.70
CA ASP A 157 -19.62 -12.73 5.29
C ASP A 157 -19.42 -11.44 6.09
N SER A 158 -18.45 -11.39 7.00
CA SER A 158 -18.11 -10.17 7.77
C SER A 158 -17.71 -8.98 6.89
N MET A 159 -17.03 -9.21 5.76
CA MET A 159 -16.68 -8.14 4.82
C MET A 159 -17.92 -7.59 4.10
N ILE A 160 -18.86 -8.46 3.69
CA ILE A 160 -20.11 -8.08 3.05
C ILE A 160 -21.01 -7.32 4.03
N ASP A 161 -21.03 -7.75 5.29
CA ASP A 161 -21.79 -7.11 6.37
C ASP A 161 -21.19 -5.76 6.82
N GLY A 162 -20.07 -5.34 6.22
CA GLY A 162 -19.42 -4.06 6.50
C GLY A 162 -18.67 -4.03 7.83
N GLU A 163 -18.34 -5.19 8.39
CA GLU A 163 -17.65 -5.29 9.67
C GLU A 163 -16.13 -5.13 9.55
N ILE A 164 -15.57 -5.17 8.33
CA ILE A 164 -14.11 -5.12 8.08
C ILE A 164 -13.73 -3.85 7.33
N ASP A 165 -12.83 -3.06 7.92
CA ASP A 165 -12.39 -1.77 7.39
C ASP A 165 -11.00 -1.82 6.74
N LEU A 166 -10.22 -2.86 7.02
CA LEU A 166 -8.88 -3.06 6.46
C LEU A 166 -8.57 -4.54 6.30
N VAL A 167 -7.97 -4.90 5.18
CA VAL A 167 -7.52 -6.28 4.90
C VAL A 167 -6.02 -6.34 4.75
N ILE A 168 -5.39 -7.24 5.49
CA ILE A 168 -3.98 -7.64 5.34
C ILE A 168 -3.98 -9.11 4.92
N ASN A 169 -3.70 -9.36 3.65
CA ASN A 169 -3.73 -10.72 3.11
C ASN A 169 -2.50 -11.02 2.26
N THR A 170 -1.53 -11.74 2.84
CA THR A 170 -0.37 -12.24 2.08
C THR A 170 -0.52 -13.74 1.84
N THR A 171 -0.12 -14.19 0.66
CA THR A 171 -0.33 -15.58 0.20
C THR A 171 0.93 -16.13 -0.42
N GLU A 172 1.15 -17.44 -0.28
CA GLU A 172 2.23 -18.16 -0.94
C GLU A 172 1.74 -19.51 -1.45
N GLY A 173 2.21 -19.88 -2.64
CA GLY A 173 1.76 -21.08 -3.32
C GLY A 173 0.39 -20.95 -3.99
N TRP A 174 0.14 -21.83 -4.95
CA TRP A 174 -1.06 -21.80 -5.79
C TRP A 174 -2.35 -22.01 -4.99
N GLN A 175 -2.36 -22.97 -4.06
CA GLN A 175 -3.57 -23.28 -3.28
C GLN A 175 -4.01 -22.08 -2.42
N SER A 176 -3.07 -21.43 -1.71
CA SER A 176 -3.38 -20.25 -0.89
C SER A 176 -3.90 -19.08 -1.72
N LEU A 177 -3.41 -18.93 -2.96
CA LEU A 177 -3.91 -17.91 -3.89
C LEU A 177 -5.37 -18.17 -4.25
N VAL A 178 -5.71 -19.41 -4.62
CA VAL A 178 -7.08 -19.81 -4.96
C VAL A 178 -8.01 -19.63 -3.77
N ASP A 179 -7.62 -20.12 -2.59
CA ASP A 179 -8.44 -20.07 -1.38
C ASP A 179 -8.71 -18.63 -0.89
N SER A 180 -7.81 -17.70 -1.21
CA SER A 180 -7.92 -16.29 -0.82
C SER A 180 -8.48 -15.38 -1.93
N LYS A 181 -8.80 -15.94 -3.10
CA LYS A 181 -9.32 -15.17 -4.25
C LYS A 181 -10.62 -14.44 -3.90
N SER A 182 -11.54 -15.12 -3.21
CA SER A 182 -12.81 -14.53 -2.78
C SER A 182 -12.60 -13.31 -1.88
N ILE A 183 -11.70 -13.43 -0.89
CA ILE A 183 -11.34 -12.33 0.03
C ILE A 183 -10.88 -11.10 -0.75
N ARG A 184 -9.93 -11.27 -1.69
CA ARG A 184 -9.41 -10.14 -2.47
C ARG A 184 -10.47 -9.54 -3.40
N ALA A 185 -11.29 -10.39 -4.03
CA ALA A 185 -12.39 -9.93 -4.87
C ALA A 185 -13.43 -9.12 -4.07
N THR A 186 -13.83 -9.61 -2.89
CA THR A 186 -14.75 -8.91 -1.99
C THR A 186 -14.14 -7.61 -1.48
N ALA A 187 -12.85 -7.57 -1.12
CA ALA A 187 -12.20 -6.33 -0.70
C ALA A 187 -12.25 -5.26 -1.81
N LEU A 188 -11.99 -5.65 -3.06
CA LEU A 188 -12.09 -4.76 -4.21
C LEU A 188 -13.52 -4.26 -4.45
N GLU A 189 -14.50 -5.17 -4.38
CA GLU A 189 -15.92 -4.86 -4.61
C GLU A 189 -16.47 -3.91 -3.54
N MET A 190 -16.19 -4.20 -2.28
CA MET A 190 -16.61 -3.40 -1.11
C MET A 190 -15.73 -2.16 -0.90
N LYS A 191 -14.71 -1.95 -1.75
CA LYS A 191 -13.73 -0.84 -1.65
C LYS A 191 -13.01 -0.78 -0.30
N ILE A 192 -12.77 -1.94 0.30
CA ILE A 192 -12.00 -2.08 1.53
C ILE A 192 -10.51 -2.00 1.16
N PRO A 193 -9.72 -1.11 1.77
CA PRO A 193 -8.27 -1.12 1.59
C PRO A 193 -7.68 -2.48 1.91
N TYR A 194 -6.93 -3.03 0.97
CA TYR A 194 -6.31 -4.34 1.11
C TYR A 194 -4.84 -4.30 0.71
N TYR A 195 -4.01 -4.92 1.53
CA TYR A 195 -2.56 -4.97 1.34
C TYR A 195 -2.08 -6.41 1.24
N THR A 196 -1.34 -6.70 0.18
CA THR A 196 -0.88 -8.06 -0.18
C THR A 196 0.58 -8.33 0.14
N THR A 197 1.25 -7.39 0.83
CA THR A 197 2.64 -7.54 1.30
C THR A 197 2.79 -6.99 2.71
N ALA A 198 3.64 -7.63 3.53
CA ALA A 198 3.91 -7.15 4.89
C ALA A 198 4.59 -5.76 4.93
N ALA A 199 5.33 -5.39 3.88
CA ALA A 199 5.93 -4.07 3.78
C ALA A 199 4.87 -2.96 3.59
N ALA A 200 3.92 -3.18 2.67
CA ALA A 200 2.84 -2.22 2.43
C ALA A 200 1.89 -2.11 3.64
N SER A 201 1.59 -3.23 4.31
CA SER A 201 0.80 -3.22 5.54
C SER A 201 1.46 -2.41 6.67
N ARG A 202 2.79 -2.47 6.81
CA ARG A 202 3.54 -1.64 7.75
C ARG A 202 3.47 -0.16 7.41
N ALA A 203 3.63 0.20 6.13
CA ALA A 203 3.49 1.58 5.68
C ALA A 203 2.07 2.13 5.92
N ALA A 204 1.04 1.31 5.68
CA ALA A 204 -0.34 1.65 5.95
C ALA A 204 -0.63 1.85 7.44
N ALA A 205 -0.19 0.92 8.30
CA ALA A 205 -0.35 1.05 9.75
C ALA A 205 0.37 2.30 10.29
N GLU A 206 1.57 2.59 9.78
CA GLU A 206 2.31 3.79 10.18
C GLU A 206 1.62 5.08 9.74
N ALA A 207 1.10 5.14 8.51
CA ALA A 207 0.32 6.27 8.03
C ALA A 207 -0.96 6.48 8.86
N ILE A 208 -1.68 5.39 9.18
CA ILE A 208 -2.84 5.39 10.07
C ILE A 208 -2.49 5.91 11.47
N ARG A 209 -1.30 5.62 11.99
CA ARG A 209 -0.88 6.05 13.33
C ARG A 209 -0.48 7.53 13.37
N THR A 210 0.19 8.02 12.33
CA THR A 210 0.97 9.26 12.41
C THR A 210 0.35 10.45 11.68
N VAL A 211 -0.57 10.22 10.75
CA VAL A 211 -1.10 11.28 9.87
C VAL A 211 -2.62 11.29 9.94
N GLU A 212 -3.16 12.39 10.46
CA GLU A 212 -4.59 12.66 10.31
C GLU A 212 -4.85 13.32 8.95
N PRO A 213 -5.85 12.86 8.16
CA PRO A 213 -6.12 13.42 6.84
C PRO A 213 -6.32 14.94 6.80
N SER A 214 -6.82 15.52 7.89
CA SER A 214 -7.00 16.98 8.01
C SER A 214 -5.68 17.77 8.12
N GLN A 215 -4.57 17.09 8.41
CA GLN A 215 -3.22 17.67 8.44
C GLN A 215 -2.55 17.66 7.07
N LEU A 216 -3.15 17.01 6.07
CA LEU A 216 -2.58 16.97 4.73
C LEU A 216 -2.71 18.34 4.05
N GLU A 217 -1.58 18.95 3.77
CA GLU A 217 -1.51 20.20 3.02
C GLU A 217 -1.25 19.96 1.54
N VAL A 218 -1.77 20.84 0.68
CA VAL A 218 -1.50 20.83 -0.76
C VAL A 218 -0.46 21.90 -1.05
N ARG A 219 0.54 21.53 -1.86
CA ARG A 219 1.62 22.42 -2.27
C ARG A 219 1.90 22.23 -3.75
N ALA A 220 2.20 23.32 -4.47
CA ALA A 220 2.54 23.23 -5.87
C ALA A 220 3.94 22.61 -6.03
N MET A 221 4.18 21.89 -7.13
CA MET A 221 5.48 21.28 -7.40
C MET A 221 6.62 22.32 -7.41
N GLN A 222 6.35 23.51 -7.92
CA GLN A 222 7.30 24.62 -8.00
C GLN A 222 7.81 25.04 -6.62
N ASP A 223 6.96 24.98 -5.60
CA ASP A 223 7.33 25.39 -4.26
C ASP A 223 8.32 24.38 -3.65
N TYR A 224 8.15 23.08 -3.90
CA TYR A 224 9.11 22.05 -3.48
C TYR A 224 10.50 22.25 -4.10
N TYR A 225 10.56 22.75 -5.33
CA TYR A 225 11.85 22.97 -6.01
C TYR A 225 12.57 24.24 -5.52
N SER A 226 11.78 25.22 -5.07
CA SER A 226 12.25 26.58 -4.69
C SER A 226 12.68 26.69 -3.23
N ALA A 227 12.43 25.68 -2.40
CA ALA A 227 12.84 25.64 -1.00
C ALA A 227 14.35 25.36 -0.80
N ASN A 228 15.16 25.48 -1.86
CA ASN A 228 16.61 25.30 -1.88
C ASN A 228 17.29 26.40 -2.69
#